data_AF-A0A8J3K5Y6-F1
#
_entry.id   AF-A0A8J3K5Y6-F1
#
_cell.length_a   1.000
_cell.length_b   1.000
_cell.length_c   1.000
_cell.angle_alpha   90.00
_cell.angle_beta   90.00
_cell.angle_gamma   90.00
#
_symmetry.space_group_name_H-M   'P 1'
#
loop_
_entity.id
_entity.type
_entity.pdbx_description
1 polymer ?
#
loop_
_entity_poly.entity_id
_entity_poly.type
_entity_poly.pdbx_seq_one_letter_code
_entity_poly.pdbx_strand_id
1 'polypeptide(L)'
;MHSIEGGMIATSDVALAAKLRMLRNQGMSSRYQYELVGLNARMTDVAAAVGRAQLRRLARYTAARQANATWLGANVRGLVTASAAPGAEHVFHPYVVRDRGRDHLAARLRSTQIDTGVHYPVPLHRSPADLTKDLLPHSEAVAREVLSLPVHPGLRPRDLSRIATVVNEASPPTWSAWPKESPPSLSRTR
;
A
#
# COMPACT_ATOMS: atom_id res chain seq x y z
N MET A 1 -5.96 -7.74 -6.64
CA MET A 1 -7.42 -7.87 -6.59
C MET A 1 -7.90 -6.52 -7.05
N HIS A 2 -8.34 -6.42 -8.30
CA HIS A 2 -8.74 -5.14 -8.89
C HIS A 2 -10.21 -5.29 -9.27
N SER A 3 -11.06 -4.47 -8.67
CA SER A 3 -12.51 -4.43 -8.90
C SER A 3 -12.88 -3.56 -10.11
N ILE A 4 -11.94 -3.39 -11.05
CA ILE A 4 -11.97 -2.38 -12.13
C ILE A 4 -11.84 -0.99 -11.53
N GLU A 5 -12.94 -0.44 -11.00
CA GLU A 5 -13.01 0.84 -10.28
C GLU A 5 -14.12 0.76 -9.23
N GLY A 6 -13.95 1.44 -8.09
CA GLY A 6 -14.98 1.51 -7.06
C GLY A 6 -14.46 1.74 -5.65
N GLY A 7 -15.39 2.00 -4.73
CA GLY A 7 -15.10 2.24 -3.32
C GLY A 7 -16.33 1.98 -2.45
N MET A 8 -16.10 1.88 -1.16
CA MET A 8 -17.15 1.69 -0.15
C MET A 8 -16.83 2.55 1.07
N ILE A 9 -17.86 3.15 1.65
CA ILE A 9 -17.79 3.75 2.97
C ILE A 9 -18.53 2.84 3.94
N ALA A 10 -17.91 2.53 5.07
CA ALA A 10 -18.52 1.80 6.17
C ALA A 10 -18.56 2.70 7.40
N THR A 11 -19.69 2.73 8.10
CA THR A 11 -19.87 3.47 9.35
C THR A 11 -20.95 2.79 10.19
N SER A 12 -20.84 2.86 11.51
CA SER A 12 -21.87 2.45 12.46
C SER A 12 -22.89 3.56 12.75
N ASP A 13 -22.60 4.80 12.35
CA ASP A 13 -23.53 5.93 12.49
C ASP A 13 -24.61 5.87 11.41
N VAL A 14 -25.83 5.58 11.84
CA VAL A 14 -27.01 5.43 10.97
C VAL A 14 -27.38 6.73 10.27
N ALA A 15 -27.27 7.88 10.95
CA ALA A 15 -27.58 9.18 10.38
C ALA A 15 -26.54 9.56 9.31
N LEU A 16 -25.26 9.33 9.59
CA LEU A 16 -24.20 9.50 8.60
C LEU A 16 -24.38 8.57 7.41
N ALA A 17 -24.73 7.30 7.63
CA ALA A 17 -24.98 6.34 6.56
C ALA A 17 -26.14 6.78 5.64
N ALA A 18 -27.24 7.29 6.19
CA ALA A 18 -28.36 7.82 5.41
C ALA A 18 -27.92 9.02 4.55
N LYS A 19 -27.19 9.97 5.15
CA LYS A 19 -26.65 11.14 4.44
C LYS A 19 -25.70 10.73 3.30
N LEU A 20 -24.80 9.79 3.55
CA LEU A 20 -23.86 9.28 2.54
C LEU A 20 -24.57 8.55 1.38
N ARG A 21 -25.68 7.85 1.64
CA ARG A 21 -26.49 7.20 0.60
C ARG A 21 -27.16 8.21 -0.33
N MET A 22 -27.60 9.34 0.19
CA MET A 22 -28.09 10.46 -0.64
C MET A 22 -26.94 11.10 -1.40
N LEU A 23 -25.83 11.46 -0.72
CA LEU A 23 -24.66 12.10 -1.34
C LEU A 23 -24.11 11.30 -2.52
N ARG A 24 -24.00 9.96 -2.43
CA ARG A 24 -23.50 9.13 -3.55
C ARG A 24 -24.45 9.08 -4.75
N ASN A 25 -25.72 9.45 -4.57
CA ASN A 25 -26.80 9.36 -5.55
C ASN A 25 -27.42 10.74 -5.82
N GLN A 26 -26.57 11.73 -6.10
CA GLN A 26 -26.97 13.09 -6.50
C GLN A 26 -27.81 13.84 -5.44
N GLY A 27 -27.79 13.39 -4.18
CA GLY A 27 -28.59 13.96 -3.10
C GLY A 27 -30.04 13.47 -3.06
N MET A 28 -30.35 12.42 -3.83
CA MET A 28 -31.70 11.92 -4.00
C MET A 28 -32.10 11.00 -2.84
N SER A 29 -33.15 11.37 -2.08
CA SER A 29 -33.72 10.54 -1.00
C SER A 29 -34.75 9.55 -1.52
N SER A 30 -35.56 9.97 -2.50
CA SER A 30 -36.48 9.14 -3.25
C SER A 30 -36.53 9.61 -4.72
N ARG A 31 -37.15 8.85 -5.62
CA ARG A 31 -37.09 9.11 -7.06
C ARG A 31 -37.50 10.55 -7.40
N TYR A 32 -36.55 11.32 -7.94
CA TYR A 32 -36.69 12.74 -8.29
C TYR A 32 -36.92 13.72 -7.13
N GLN A 33 -36.70 13.29 -5.88
CA GLN A 33 -36.69 14.15 -4.70
C GLN A 33 -35.25 14.34 -4.22
N TYR A 34 -34.77 15.58 -4.23
CA TYR A 34 -33.39 15.93 -3.90
C TYR A 34 -33.35 16.81 -2.65
N GLU A 35 -32.67 16.34 -1.61
CA GLU A 35 -32.63 17.04 -0.31
C GLU A 35 -31.33 17.84 -0.11
N LEU A 36 -30.29 17.52 -0.86
CA LEU A 36 -28.98 18.17 -0.75
C LEU A 36 -28.19 18.04 -2.06
N VAL A 37 -27.13 18.84 -2.22
CA VAL A 37 -26.22 18.71 -3.37
C VAL A 37 -25.35 17.47 -3.18
N GLY A 38 -25.42 16.51 -4.12
CA GLY A 38 -24.64 15.27 -4.10
C GLY A 38 -23.82 15.02 -5.36
N LEU A 39 -23.21 13.85 -5.41
CA LEU A 39 -22.36 13.34 -6.50
C LEU A 39 -23.03 12.16 -7.19
N ASN A 40 -22.64 11.87 -8.44
CA ASN A 40 -22.92 10.58 -9.06
C ASN A 40 -21.76 9.61 -8.79
N ALA A 41 -21.70 9.07 -7.57
CA ALA A 41 -20.58 8.26 -7.08
C ALA A 41 -21.01 6.80 -6.81
N ARG A 42 -21.92 6.26 -7.63
CA ARG A 42 -22.38 4.88 -7.52
C ARG A 42 -21.39 3.92 -8.16
N MET A 43 -21.11 2.82 -7.48
CA MET A 43 -20.44 1.67 -8.09
C MET A 43 -21.42 0.96 -9.02
N THR A 44 -20.94 0.48 -10.18
CA THR A 44 -21.76 -0.29 -11.11
C THR A 44 -22.01 -1.71 -10.59
N ASP A 45 -23.11 -2.33 -11.00
CA ASP A 45 -23.42 -3.72 -10.62
C ASP A 45 -22.36 -4.71 -11.11
N VAL A 46 -21.72 -4.43 -12.25
CA VAL A 46 -20.61 -5.24 -12.78
C VAL A 46 -19.39 -5.18 -11.84
N ALA A 47 -18.96 -3.97 -11.44
CA ALA A 47 -17.86 -3.80 -10.49
C ALA A 47 -18.20 -4.45 -9.14
N ALA A 48 -19.45 -4.31 -8.68
CA ALA A 48 -19.94 -4.94 -7.46
C ALA A 48 -19.88 -6.48 -7.53
N ALA A 49 -20.31 -7.09 -8.64
CA ALA A 49 -20.27 -8.53 -8.84
C ALA A 49 -18.84 -9.09 -8.81
N VAL A 50 -17.90 -8.41 -9.49
CA VAL A 50 -16.46 -8.75 -9.46
C VAL A 50 -15.92 -8.63 -8.03
N GLY A 51 -16.20 -7.52 -7.35
CA GLY A 51 -15.78 -7.27 -5.97
C GLY A 51 -16.29 -8.35 -5.01
N ARG A 52 -17.56 -8.77 -5.12
CA ARG A 52 -18.12 -9.85 -4.30
C ARG A 52 -17.42 -11.19 -4.51
N ALA A 53 -17.15 -11.57 -5.76
CA ALA A 53 -16.42 -12.80 -6.06
C ALA A 53 -14.99 -12.77 -5.49
N GLN A 54 -14.36 -11.60 -5.56
CA GLN A 54 -13.03 -11.34 -5.02
C GLN A 54 -13.00 -11.38 -3.48
N LEU A 55 -13.95 -10.75 -2.78
CA LEU A 55 -14.06 -10.74 -1.32
C LEU A 55 -14.12 -12.16 -0.72
N ARG A 56 -14.78 -13.12 -1.40
CA ARG A 56 -14.80 -14.53 -0.96
C ARG A 56 -13.40 -15.17 -0.89
N ARG A 57 -12.42 -14.62 -1.59
CA ARG A 57 -11.03 -15.13 -1.64
C ARG A 57 -10.08 -14.31 -0.76
N LEU A 58 -10.56 -13.22 -0.16
CA LEU A 58 -9.72 -12.22 0.52
C LEU A 58 -8.86 -12.85 1.61
N ALA A 59 -9.44 -13.57 2.56
CA ALA A 59 -8.71 -14.18 3.67
C ALA A 59 -7.56 -15.09 3.19
N ARG A 60 -7.83 -16.00 2.23
CA ARG A 60 -6.81 -16.87 1.64
C ARG A 60 -5.70 -16.08 0.93
N TYR A 61 -6.06 -15.02 0.22
CA TYR A 61 -5.10 -14.18 -0.49
C TYR A 61 -4.23 -13.36 0.47
N THR A 62 -4.81 -12.84 1.55
CA THR A 62 -4.08 -12.15 2.61
C THR A 62 -3.10 -13.09 3.29
N ALA A 63 -3.54 -14.30 3.68
CA ALA A 63 -2.66 -15.31 4.29
C ALA A 63 -1.47 -15.68 3.37
N ALA A 64 -1.71 -15.87 2.06
CA ALA A 64 -0.65 -16.13 1.11
C ALA A 64 0.34 -14.96 0.98
N ARG A 65 -0.14 -13.70 0.98
CA ARG A 65 0.72 -12.51 0.97
C ARG A 65 1.58 -12.45 2.23
N GLN A 66 0.98 -12.68 3.40
CA GLN A 66 1.70 -12.68 4.68
C GLN A 66 2.78 -13.75 4.71
N ALA A 67 2.47 -14.99 4.29
CA ALA A 67 3.46 -16.06 4.21
C ALA A 67 4.65 -15.68 3.30
N ASN A 68 4.36 -15.13 2.12
CA ASN A 68 5.38 -14.68 1.17
C ASN A 68 6.23 -13.52 1.72
N ALA A 69 5.59 -12.55 2.37
CA ALA A 69 6.26 -11.42 3.00
C ALA A 69 7.16 -11.85 4.16
N THR A 70 6.67 -12.74 5.04
CA THR A 70 7.46 -13.32 6.13
C THR A 70 8.66 -14.09 5.60
N TRP A 71 8.47 -14.92 4.57
CA TRP A 71 9.57 -15.66 3.95
C TRP A 71 10.61 -14.71 3.35
N LEU A 72 10.20 -13.71 2.56
CA LEU A 72 11.13 -12.74 1.99
C LEU A 72 11.84 -11.96 3.09
N GLY A 73 11.12 -11.48 4.11
CA GLY A 73 11.68 -10.72 5.22
C GLY A 73 12.77 -11.46 5.98
N ALA A 74 12.70 -12.79 6.04
CA ALA A 74 13.73 -13.64 6.65
C ALA A 74 14.91 -13.98 5.72
N ASN A 75 14.74 -13.87 4.40
CA ASN A 75 15.72 -14.35 3.40
C ASN A 75 16.40 -13.24 2.59
N VAL A 76 15.86 -12.02 2.62
CA VAL A 76 16.56 -10.83 2.10
C VAL A 76 17.45 -10.24 3.17
N ARG A 77 18.64 -9.83 2.77
CA ARG A 77 19.65 -9.18 3.60
C ARG A 77 19.91 -7.81 3.04
N GLY A 78 20.44 -6.96 3.90
CA GLY A 78 20.81 -5.64 3.43
C GLY A 78 19.61 -4.82 2.96
N LEU A 79 18.45 -4.96 3.61
CA LEU A 79 17.31 -4.06 3.45
C LEU A 79 16.61 -3.83 4.78
N VAL A 80 15.95 -2.68 4.94
CA VAL A 80 14.92 -2.53 5.97
C VAL A 80 13.62 -3.11 5.43
N THR A 81 13.08 -4.13 6.10
CA THR A 81 11.88 -4.85 5.66
C THR A 81 10.62 -4.32 6.34
N ALA A 82 9.50 -4.37 5.63
CA ALA A 82 8.19 -4.06 6.22
C ALA A 82 7.85 -5.04 7.35
N SER A 83 7.41 -4.49 8.48
CA SER A 83 6.89 -5.25 9.61
C SER A 83 5.56 -4.66 10.08
N ALA A 84 4.75 -5.48 10.74
CA ALA A 84 3.53 -5.00 11.38
C ALA A 84 3.88 -4.23 12.66
N ALA A 85 3.14 -3.15 12.93
CA ALA A 85 3.21 -2.49 14.23
C ALA A 85 2.67 -3.41 15.35
N PRO A 86 3.11 -3.25 16.61
CA PRO A 86 2.55 -4.01 17.72
C PRO A 86 1.02 -3.89 17.78
N GLY A 87 0.34 -5.03 17.88
CA GLY A 87 -1.13 -5.11 17.91
C GLY A 87 -1.83 -4.93 16.55
N ALA A 88 -1.09 -4.85 15.44
CA ALA A 88 -1.65 -4.77 14.10
C ALA A 88 -1.38 -6.03 13.27
N GLU A 89 -2.29 -6.34 12.38
CA GLU A 89 -2.10 -7.35 11.33
C GLU A 89 -1.84 -6.65 9.99
N HIS A 90 -0.69 -6.94 9.38
CA HIS A 90 -0.33 -6.33 8.11
C HIS A 90 -0.78 -7.22 6.93
N VAL A 91 -1.51 -6.65 5.97
CA VAL A 91 -2.02 -7.38 4.79
C VAL A 91 -1.03 -7.45 3.62
N PHE A 92 0.04 -6.65 3.67
CA PHE A 92 1.08 -6.56 2.65
C PHE A 92 0.52 -6.32 1.25
N HIS A 93 -0.28 -5.25 1.12
CA HIS A 93 -0.79 -4.80 -0.18
C HIS A 93 0.39 -4.42 -1.10
N PRO A 94 1.25 -3.45 -0.71
CA PRO A 94 2.65 -3.44 -1.11
C PRO A 94 3.52 -4.10 -0.02
N TYR A 95 4.57 -4.79 -0.43
CA TYR A 95 5.66 -5.19 0.46
C TYR A 95 6.83 -4.24 0.22
N VAL A 96 6.90 -3.19 1.06
CA VAL A 96 7.85 -2.09 0.90
C VAL A 96 9.12 -2.39 1.69
N VAL A 97 10.26 -2.23 1.03
CA VAL A 97 11.59 -2.23 1.63
C VAL A 97 12.23 -0.85 1.47
N ARG A 98 13.24 -0.53 2.29
CA ARG A 98 14.05 0.69 2.13
C ARG A 98 15.49 0.33 1.82
N ASP A 99 16.05 1.00 0.82
CA ASP A 99 17.43 0.89 0.35
C ASP A 99 17.94 2.27 -0.07
N ARG A 100 19.16 2.66 0.33
CA ARG A 100 19.75 3.96 -0.07
C ARG A 100 20.18 4.00 -1.54
N GLY A 101 20.49 2.85 -2.12
CA GLY A 101 20.72 2.60 -3.54
C GLY A 101 19.47 2.06 -4.25
N ARG A 102 18.27 2.51 -3.87
CA ARG A 102 16.96 2.09 -4.41
C ARG A 102 16.95 1.94 -5.93
N ASP A 103 17.43 2.94 -6.66
CA ASP A 103 17.40 2.95 -8.13
C ASP A 103 18.33 1.87 -8.73
N HIS A 104 19.48 1.60 -8.09
CA HIS A 104 20.37 0.53 -8.48
C HIS A 104 19.71 -0.84 -8.27
N LEU A 105 19.13 -1.07 -7.08
CA LEU A 105 18.42 -2.29 -6.77
C LEU A 105 17.25 -2.53 -7.74
N ALA A 106 16.45 -1.50 -8.03
CA ALA A 106 15.36 -1.56 -8.99
C ALA A 106 15.86 -1.93 -10.41
N ALA A 107 16.97 -1.36 -10.85
CA ALA A 107 17.58 -1.67 -12.15
C ALA A 107 18.08 -3.12 -12.21
N ARG A 108 18.72 -3.63 -11.14
CA ARG A 108 19.18 -5.03 -11.06
C ARG A 108 18.01 -6.01 -11.09
N LEU A 109 16.97 -5.77 -10.31
CA LEU A 109 15.74 -6.58 -10.33
C LEU A 109 15.09 -6.56 -11.71
N ARG A 110 14.97 -5.39 -12.34
CA ARG A 110 14.44 -5.28 -13.71
C ARG A 110 15.28 -6.04 -14.75
N SER A 111 16.61 -5.96 -14.69
CA SER A 111 17.49 -6.71 -15.61
C SER A 111 17.33 -8.23 -15.50
N THR A 112 16.80 -8.70 -14.37
CA THR A 112 16.47 -10.11 -14.14
C THR A 112 14.97 -10.37 -14.25
N GLN A 113 14.21 -9.50 -14.93
CA GLN A 113 12.76 -9.62 -15.16
C GLN A 113 11.93 -9.72 -13.87
N ILE A 114 12.36 -9.04 -12.80
CA ILE A 114 11.62 -8.90 -11.56
C ILE A 114 11.11 -7.46 -11.48
N ASP A 115 9.82 -7.28 -11.70
CA ASP A 115 9.20 -5.97 -11.64
C ASP A 115 9.02 -5.51 -10.19
N THR A 116 9.28 -4.22 -9.98
CA THR A 116 9.14 -3.55 -8.69
C THR A 116 8.32 -2.27 -8.85
N GLY A 117 7.74 -1.80 -7.75
CA GLY A 117 7.00 -0.53 -7.71
C GLY A 117 7.64 0.47 -6.76
N VAL A 118 7.33 1.75 -6.93
CA VAL A 118 7.69 2.82 -5.98
C VAL A 118 6.42 3.53 -5.55
N HIS A 119 6.15 3.52 -4.23
CA HIS A 119 4.95 4.09 -3.64
C HIS A 119 5.35 4.99 -2.46
N TYR A 120 5.59 6.28 -2.65
CA TYR A 120 5.57 7.05 -3.91
C TYR A 120 6.93 7.75 -4.12
N PRO A 121 7.36 8.00 -5.38
CA PRO A 121 8.67 8.59 -5.67
C PRO A 121 8.74 10.08 -5.34
N VAL A 122 7.60 10.77 -5.32
CA VAL A 122 7.49 12.19 -5.00
C VAL A 122 6.48 12.32 -3.85
N PRO A 123 6.88 12.88 -2.69
CA PRO A 123 5.96 13.12 -1.59
C PRO A 123 5.01 14.28 -1.92
N LEU A 124 3.82 14.29 -1.32
CA LEU A 124 2.75 15.23 -1.67
C LEU A 124 3.18 16.71 -1.54
N HIS A 125 3.93 17.08 -0.50
CA HIS A 125 4.43 18.46 -0.27
C HIS A 125 5.44 18.95 -1.31
N ARG A 126 5.89 18.08 -2.21
CA ARG A 126 6.71 18.44 -3.38
C ARG A 126 5.92 18.42 -4.68
N SER A 127 4.64 18.04 -4.64
CA SER A 127 3.73 18.11 -5.79
C SER A 127 3.31 19.55 -6.04
N PRO A 128 3.18 19.99 -7.31
CA PRO A 128 2.65 21.32 -7.64
C PRO A 128 1.22 21.58 -7.12
N ALA A 129 0.47 20.52 -6.82
CA ALA A 129 -0.89 20.62 -6.30
C ALA A 129 -0.95 20.91 -4.78
N ASP A 130 0.17 20.74 -4.07
CA ASP A 130 0.22 21.06 -2.65
C ASP A 130 0.54 22.55 -2.47
N LEU A 131 -0.31 23.23 -1.71
CA LEU A 131 -0.19 24.68 -1.42
C LEU A 131 0.63 24.93 -0.15
N THR A 132 1.02 23.88 0.57
CA THR A 132 1.84 23.97 1.77
C THR A 132 3.33 24.09 1.40
N LYS A 133 4.11 24.79 2.24
CA LYS A 133 5.57 24.96 2.08
C LYS A 133 6.33 24.19 3.17
N ASP A 134 5.76 23.09 3.63
CA ASP A 134 6.25 22.39 4.80
C ASP A 134 7.59 21.70 4.51
N LEU A 135 8.48 21.71 5.50
CA LEU A 135 9.74 20.97 5.46
C LEU A 135 9.51 19.59 6.07
N LEU A 136 9.38 18.56 5.22
CA LEU A 136 9.13 17.18 5.64
C LEU A 136 10.30 16.26 5.26
N PRO A 137 11.46 16.36 5.94
CA PRO A 137 12.69 15.65 5.56
C PRO A 137 12.57 14.12 5.62
N HIS A 138 11.77 13.58 6.54
CA HIS A 138 11.52 12.14 6.61
C HIS A 138 10.72 11.62 5.42
N SER A 139 9.69 12.35 4.98
CA SER A 139 8.92 12.00 3.78
C SER A 139 9.81 11.96 2.54
N GLU A 140 10.73 12.92 2.42
CA GLU A 140 11.68 12.99 1.32
C GLU A 140 12.71 11.86 1.35
N ALA A 141 13.24 11.54 2.54
CA ALA A 141 14.14 10.41 2.71
C ALA A 141 13.46 9.09 2.32
N VAL A 142 12.24 8.86 2.82
CA VAL A 142 11.47 7.65 2.51
C VAL A 142 11.18 7.56 1.01
N ALA A 143 10.73 8.63 0.35
CA ALA A 143 10.43 8.63 -1.09
C ALA A 143 11.64 8.26 -1.98
N ARG A 144 12.85 8.66 -1.56
CA ARG A 144 14.12 8.30 -2.25
C ARG A 144 14.50 6.83 -2.04
N GLU A 145 14.10 6.23 -0.93
CA GLU A 145 14.61 4.92 -0.49
C GLU A 145 13.62 3.76 -0.68
N VAL A 146 12.32 4.02 -0.79
CA VAL A 146 11.34 2.95 -0.84
C VAL A 146 11.31 2.23 -2.19
N LEU A 147 11.24 0.91 -2.11
CA LEU A 147 10.98 -0.01 -3.22
C LEU A 147 9.96 -1.04 -2.79
N SER A 148 8.98 -1.35 -3.63
CA SER A 148 8.02 -2.42 -3.41
C SER A 148 8.47 -3.66 -4.15
N LEU A 149 8.85 -4.71 -3.41
CA LEU A 149 9.16 -6.01 -3.99
C LEU A 149 7.87 -6.77 -4.36
N PRO A 150 7.94 -7.74 -5.28
CA PRO A 150 6.78 -8.55 -5.62
C PRO A 150 6.33 -9.36 -4.40
N VAL A 151 5.13 -9.07 -3.91
CA VAL A 151 4.40 -9.91 -2.97
C VAL A 151 2.96 -9.99 -3.45
N HIS A 152 2.56 -11.19 -3.87
CA HIS A 152 1.19 -11.49 -4.26
C HIS A 152 0.88 -12.98 -4.03
N PRO A 153 -0.40 -13.38 -4.00
CA PRO A 153 -0.80 -14.76 -3.69
C PRO A 153 -0.35 -15.82 -4.71
N GLY A 154 0.18 -15.40 -5.85
CA GLY A 154 0.58 -16.28 -6.95
C GLY A 154 2.07 -16.60 -7.02
N LEU A 155 2.88 -16.05 -6.10
CA LEU A 155 4.31 -16.37 -6.04
C LEU A 155 4.48 -17.81 -5.59
N ARG A 156 5.33 -18.55 -6.31
CA ARG A 156 5.76 -19.89 -5.93
C ARG A 156 7.06 -19.80 -5.15
N PRO A 157 7.46 -20.86 -4.41
CA PRO A 157 8.72 -20.89 -3.67
C PRO A 157 9.94 -20.50 -4.54
N ARG A 158 10.00 -20.98 -5.79
CA ARG A 158 11.07 -20.62 -6.73
C ARG A 158 11.11 -19.14 -7.10
N ASP A 159 9.95 -18.48 -7.14
CA ASP A 159 9.87 -17.05 -7.46
C ASP A 159 10.38 -16.24 -6.25
N LEU A 160 10.02 -16.66 -5.02
CA LEU A 160 10.54 -16.07 -3.79
C LEU A 160 12.06 -16.23 -3.67
N SER A 161 12.59 -17.44 -3.91
CA SER A 161 14.03 -17.70 -3.93
C SER A 161 14.75 -16.81 -4.94
N ARG A 162 14.23 -16.70 -6.17
CA ARG A 162 14.81 -15.84 -7.21
C ARG A 162 14.85 -14.37 -6.77
N ILE A 163 13.76 -13.85 -6.19
CA ILE A 163 13.72 -12.48 -5.67
C ILE A 163 14.79 -12.28 -4.59
N ALA A 164 14.85 -13.18 -3.60
CA ALA A 164 15.81 -13.07 -2.50
C ALA A 164 17.27 -13.17 -2.99
N THR A 165 17.57 -14.06 -3.94
CA THR A 165 18.91 -14.17 -4.53
C THR A 165 19.33 -12.86 -5.19
N VAL A 166 18.50 -12.31 -6.10
CA VAL A 166 18.86 -11.08 -6.82
C VAL A 166 18.99 -9.90 -5.87
N VAL A 167 18.12 -9.78 -4.87
CA VAL A 167 18.25 -8.75 -3.83
C VAL A 167 19.59 -8.88 -3.10
N ASN A 168 19.92 -10.08 -2.63
CA ASN A 168 21.14 -10.32 -1.87
C ASN A 168 22.43 -10.12 -2.69
N GLU A 169 22.38 -10.32 -4.01
CA GLU A 169 23.50 -10.05 -4.92
C GLU A 169 23.63 -8.55 -5.26
N ALA A 170 22.53 -7.81 -5.25
CA ALA A 170 22.50 -6.40 -5.60
C ALA A 170 22.82 -5.47 -4.41
N SER A 171 22.57 -5.90 -3.17
CA SER A 171 22.86 -5.11 -1.97
C SER A 171 24.31 -5.37 -1.50
N PRO A 172 25.24 -4.40 -1.65
CA PRO A 172 26.61 -4.58 -1.16
C PRO A 172 26.62 -4.68 0.38
N PRO A 173 27.57 -5.42 1.00
CA PRO A 173 27.59 -5.66 2.45
C PRO A 173 27.84 -4.41 3.33
N THR A 174 28.03 -3.22 2.75
CA THR A 174 28.49 -2.00 3.44
C THR A 174 27.45 -0.89 3.59
N TRP A 175 26.23 -1.02 3.07
CA TRP A 175 25.18 -0.06 3.42
C TRP A 175 24.79 -0.33 4.88
N SER A 176 25.26 0.52 5.79
CA SER A 176 25.04 0.32 7.21
C SER A 176 23.55 0.27 7.51
N ALA A 177 23.16 -0.73 8.29
CA ALA A 177 21.81 -0.91 8.78
C ALA A 177 21.26 0.45 9.26
N TRP A 178 20.04 0.77 8.84
CA TRP A 178 19.29 1.89 9.40
C TRP A 178 19.33 1.75 10.93
N PRO A 179 19.71 2.79 11.71
CA PRO A 179 19.59 2.71 13.15
C PRO A 179 18.16 2.32 13.47
N LYS A 180 17.94 1.31 14.31
CA LYS A 180 16.61 0.98 14.85
C LYS A 180 16.15 2.16 15.70
N GLU A 181 15.76 3.26 15.07
CA GLU A 181 15.16 4.37 15.79
C GLU A 181 13.81 3.89 16.28
N SER A 182 13.65 3.98 17.60
CA SER A 182 12.35 3.77 18.23
C SER A 182 11.37 4.78 17.64
N PRO A 183 10.11 4.40 17.38
CA PRO A 183 9.12 5.35 16.91
C PRO A 183 9.12 6.56 17.87
N PRO A 184 9.13 7.80 17.36
CA PRO A 184 9.09 8.97 18.22
C PRO A 184 7.86 8.86 19.13
N SER A 185 8.06 9.07 20.44
CA SER A 185 6.97 9.12 21.39
C SER A 185 5.98 10.16 20.87
N LEU A 186 4.78 9.73 20.46
CA LEU A 186 3.69 10.64 20.16
C LEU A 186 3.30 11.31 21.48
N SER A 187 4.00 12.40 21.83
CA SER A 187 3.54 13.32 22.85
C SER A 187 2.26 13.92 22.31
N ARG A 188 1.13 13.36 22.74
CA ARG A 188 -0.18 13.99 22.59
C ARG A 188 -0.16 15.28 23.39
N THR A 189 0.31 16.36 22.79
CA THR A 189 -0.09 17.69 23.20
C THR A 189 -1.59 17.81 22.92
N ARG A 190 -2.33 18.09 24.00
CA ARG A 190 -3.78 18.17 24.06
C ARG A 190 -4.32 19.32 23.21
#